data_AF-A0A7V5WE60-F1
#
_entry.id   AF-A0A7V5WE60-F1
#
_cell.length_a   1.000
_cell.length_b   1.000
_cell.length_c   1.000
_cell.angle_alpha   90.00
_cell.angle_beta   90.00
_cell.angle_gamma   90.00
#
_symmetry.space_group_name_H-M   'P 1'
#
loop_
_entity.id
_entity.type
_entity.pdbx_description
1 polymer ?
#
loop_
_entity_poly.entity_id
_entity_poly.type
_entity_poly.pdbx_seq_one_letter_code
_entity_poly.pdbx_strand_id
1 'polypeptide(L)'
;EAKAGRVEFRVDRNANLHAPIGKVSFPVEKLVDNFAVLVDAVRKARPAASKGTYIRKITVASSMGPGVKVDPIQAQALEVAF
;
A
#
# COMPACT_ATOMS: atom_id res chain seq x y z
N GLU A 1 -6.96 -21.69 -1.23
CA GLU A 1 -6.34 -21.28 0.05
C GLU A 1 -6.47 -19.78 0.37
N ALA A 2 -7.42 -19.07 -0.25
CA ALA A 2 -7.61 -17.62 -0.11
C ALA A 2 -8.79 -17.25 0.82
N LYS A 3 -8.77 -17.69 2.09
CA LYS A 3 -9.89 -17.44 3.03
C LYS A 3 -9.59 -16.47 4.19
N ALA A 4 -8.37 -15.94 4.30
CA ALA A 4 -7.96 -15.14 5.46
C ALA A 4 -7.30 -13.80 5.09
N GLY A 5 -7.92 -13.01 4.20
CA GLY A 5 -7.50 -11.62 3.98
C GLY A 5 -6.13 -11.43 3.31
N ARG A 6 -5.57 -12.47 2.67
CA ARG A 6 -4.35 -12.32 1.87
C ARG A 6 -4.66 -11.54 0.60
N VAL A 7 -4.11 -10.34 0.50
CA VAL A 7 -4.14 -9.50 -0.71
C VAL A 7 -2.88 -9.80 -1.52
N GLU A 8 -3.05 -10.48 -2.64
CA GLU A 8 -1.98 -10.64 -3.61
C GLU A 8 -1.85 -9.36 -4.44
N PHE A 9 -0.67 -8.75 -4.40
CA PHE A 9 -0.35 -7.60 -5.23
C PHE A 9 0.59 -8.04 -6.35
N ARG A 10 0.23 -7.69 -7.59
CA ARG A 10 1.05 -7.90 -8.78
C ARG A 10 1.40 -6.55 -9.39
N VAL A 11 2.62 -6.44 -9.88
CA VAL A 11 3.09 -5.28 -10.62
C VAL A 11 2.57 -5.36 -12.06
N ASP A 12 2.02 -4.26 -12.56
CA ASP A 12 1.58 -4.13 -13.95
C ASP A 12 2.79 -3.95 -14.91
N ARG A 13 2.53 -3.89 -16.22
CA ARG A 13 3.60 -3.64 -17.22
C ARG A 13 4.21 -2.24 -17.11
N ASN A 14 3.52 -1.31 -16.47
CA ASN A 14 3.92 0.07 -16.27
C ASN A 14 4.62 0.29 -14.92
N ALA A 15 4.98 -0.80 -14.23
CA ALA A 15 5.60 -0.79 -12.89
C ALA A 15 4.76 -0.14 -11.78
N ASN A 16 3.43 -0.09 -11.93
CA ASN A 16 2.51 0.31 -10.86
C ASN A 16 2.02 -0.93 -10.08
N LEU A 17 1.75 -0.69 -8.80
CA LEU A 17 1.17 -1.67 -7.89
C LEU A 17 -0.23 -1.18 -7.48
N HIS A 18 -1.23 -2.01 -7.75
CA HIS A 18 -2.61 -1.76 -7.34
C HIS A 18 -3.03 -2.83 -6.33
N ALA A 19 -3.47 -2.39 -5.15
CA ALA A 19 -3.89 -3.29 -4.11
C ALA A 19 -5.01 -2.66 -3.26
N PRO A 20 -6.12 -3.37 -3.01
CA PRO A 20 -7.18 -2.89 -2.14
C PRO A 20 -6.75 -2.98 -0.66
N ILE A 21 -6.79 -1.86 0.07
CA ILE A 21 -6.47 -1.80 1.50
C ILE A 21 -7.68 -2.07 2.41
N GLY A 22 -8.90 -2.04 1.86
CA GLY A 22 -10.13 -2.24 2.64
C GLY A 22 -11.38 -1.69 1.94
N LYS A 23 -12.47 -1.57 2.72
CA LYS A 23 -13.73 -0.93 2.31
C LYS A 23 -13.96 0.34 3.14
N VAL A 24 -14.77 1.25 2.61
CA VAL A 24 -15.18 2.49 3.30
C VAL A 24 -15.89 2.21 4.64
N SER A 25 -16.50 1.03 4.78
CA SER A 25 -17.17 0.60 6.01
C SER A 25 -16.22 0.18 7.13
N PHE A 26 -14.90 0.17 6.92
CA PHE A 26 -13.93 -0.19 7.95
C PHE A 26 -13.59 1.03 8.81
N PRO A 27 -13.30 0.83 10.10
CA PRO A 27 -12.83 1.91 10.96
C PRO A 27 -11.49 2.45 10.45
N VAL A 28 -11.28 3.75 10.63
CA VAL A 28 -10.11 4.48 10.11
C VAL A 28 -8.80 3.86 10.61
N GLU A 29 -8.74 3.45 11.87
CA GLU A 29 -7.58 2.80 12.48
C GLU A 29 -7.16 1.55 11.70
N LYS A 30 -8.11 0.66 11.39
CA LYS A 30 -7.83 -0.55 10.61
C LYS A 30 -7.42 -0.27 9.16
N LEU A 31 -7.89 0.83 8.58
CA LEU A 31 -7.44 1.25 7.24
C LEU A 31 -5.99 1.75 7.26
N VAL A 32 -5.60 2.47 8.32
CA VAL A 32 -4.21 2.93 8.53
C VAL A 32 -3.28 1.74 8.77
N ASP A 33 -3.68 0.79 9.62
CA ASP A 33 -2.90 -0.42 9.90
C ASP A 33 -2.67 -1.25 8.62
N ASN A 34 -3.73 -1.49 7.85
CA ASN A 34 -3.64 -2.22 6.59
C ASN A 34 -2.73 -1.51 5.57
N PHE A 35 -2.79 -0.18 5.53
CA PHE A 35 -1.94 0.62 4.67
C PHE A 35 -0.47 0.53 5.08
N ALA A 36 -0.16 0.64 6.37
CA ALA A 36 1.21 0.50 6.90
C ALA A 36 1.78 -0.90 6.58
N VAL A 37 1.01 -1.97 6.82
CA VAL A 37 1.41 -3.35 6.50
C VAL A 37 1.69 -3.52 5.00
N LEU A 38 0.90 -2.89 4.14
CA LEU A 38 1.10 -2.95 2.70
C LEU A 38 2.39 -2.23 2.26
N VAL A 39 2.65 -1.03 2.79
CA VAL A 39 3.88 -0.27 2.50
C VAL A 39 5.11 -1.05 2.96
N ASP A 40 5.06 -1.68 4.13
CA ASP A 40 6.14 -2.52 4.65
C ASP A 40 6.36 -3.78 3.82
N ALA A 41 5.30 -4.45 3.39
CA ALA A 41 5.40 -5.60 2.51
C ALA A 41 6.05 -5.24 1.17
N VAL A 42 5.68 -4.10 0.59
CA VAL A 42 6.29 -3.57 -0.64
C VAL A 42 7.76 -3.23 -0.43
N ARG A 43 8.11 -2.60 0.70
CA ARG A 43 9.51 -2.31 1.07
C ARG A 43 10.36 -3.58 1.18
N LYS A 44 9.81 -4.65 1.79
CA LYS A 44 10.48 -5.95 1.91
C LYS A 44 10.59 -6.67 0.56
N ALA A 45 9.62 -6.49 -0.34
CA ALA A 45 9.65 -7.04 -1.70
C ALA A 45 10.61 -6.33 -2.65
N ARG A 46 11.32 -5.28 -2.19
CA ARG A 46 12.31 -4.55 -2.98
C ARG A 46 13.43 -5.51 -3.44
N PRO A 47 13.65 -5.68 -4.75
CA PRO A 47 14.76 -6.46 -5.26
C PRO A 47 16.09 -5.75 -4.97
N ALA A 48 17.13 -6.50 -4.59
CA ALA A 48 18.47 -5.97 -4.30
C ALA A 48 19.08 -5.18 -5.48
N ALA A 49 18.66 -5.46 -6.71
CA ALA A 49 19.10 -4.75 -7.92
C ALA A 49 18.47 -3.36 -8.12
N SER A 50 17.42 -3.01 -7.36
CA SER A 50 16.73 -1.72 -7.52
C SER A 50 17.53 -0.58 -6.85
N LYS A 51 18.16 0.28 -7.65
CA LYS A 51 18.89 1.47 -7.19
C LYS A 51 17.96 2.69 -7.06
N GLY A 52 18.16 3.51 -6.03
CA GLY A 52 17.40 4.75 -5.79
C GLY A 52 16.10 4.57 -5.00
N THR A 53 15.23 5.58 -5.04
CA THR A 53 13.93 5.60 -4.33
C THR A 53 12.97 4.59 -4.95
N TYR A 54 12.64 3.54 -4.20
CA TYR A 54 11.79 2.44 -4.66
C TYR A 54 10.32 2.86 -4.81
N ILE A 55 9.79 3.65 -3.87
CA ILE A 55 8.42 4.18 -3.90
C ILE A 55 8.47 5.64 -4.32
N ARG A 56 7.98 5.95 -5.53
CA ARG A 56 8.01 7.32 -6.09
C ARG A 56 6.80 8.17 -5.72
N LYS A 57 5.61 7.57 -5.75
CA LYS A 57 4.34 8.22 -5.50
C LYS A 57 3.38 7.23 -4.86
N ILE A 58 2.58 7.69 -3.92
CA ILE A 58 1.46 6.94 -3.37
C ILE A 58 0.20 7.76 -3.60
N THR A 59 -0.86 7.11 -4.08
CA THR A 59 -2.15 7.75 -4.29
C THR A 59 -3.22 6.84 -3.73
N VAL A 60 -4.00 7.37 -2.79
CA VAL A 60 -5.13 6.67 -2.19
C VAL A 60 -6.38 7.19 -2.85
N ALA A 61 -7.20 6.30 -3.40
CA ALA A 61 -8.45 6.64 -4.04
C ALA A 61 -9.53 5.65 -3.62
N SER A 62 -10.77 6.13 -3.52
CA SER A 62 -11.94 5.26 -3.49
C SER A 62 -12.36 4.89 -4.91
N SER A 63 -13.19 3.85 -5.07
CA SER A 63 -13.56 3.31 -6.39
C SER A 63 -14.16 4.34 -7.34
N MET A 64 -14.87 5.34 -6.81
CA MET A 64 -15.54 6.40 -7.59
C MET A 64 -15.14 7.81 -7.13
N GLY A 65 -14.06 7.95 -6.35
CA GLY A 65 -13.64 9.23 -5.78
C GLY A 65 -12.35 9.76 -6.40
N PRO A 66 -12.06 11.06 -6.20
CA PRO A 66 -10.79 11.63 -6.59
C PRO A 66 -9.64 10.98 -5.80
N GLY A 67 -8.50 10.80 -6.45
CA GLY A 67 -7.29 10.28 -5.80
C GLY A 67 -6.58 11.36 -5.01
N VAL A 68 -6.29 11.10 -3.73
CA VAL A 68 -5.50 11.96 -2.86
C VAL A 68 -4.07 11.45 -2.86
N LYS A 69 -3.12 12.35 -3.18
CA LYS A 69 -1.69 12.05 -3.10
C LYS A 69 -1.25 12.08 -1.65
N VAL A 70 -0.55 11.04 -1.24
CA VAL A 70 0.01 10.92 0.11
C VAL A 70 1.52 11.03 0.01
N ASP A 71 2.14 11.68 0.99
CA ASP A 71 3.59 11.76 1.08
C ASP A 71 4.20 10.36 1.31
N PRO A 72 5.02 9.85 0.38
CA PRO A 72 5.64 8.53 0.53
C PRO A 72 6.61 8.45 1.70
N ILE A 73 7.19 9.57 2.17
CA ILE A 73 8.12 9.58 3.30
C ILE A 73 7.36 9.36 4.60
N GLN A 74 6.25 10.10 4.78
CA GLN A 74 5.40 9.94 5.95
C GLN A 74 4.70 8.57 5.97
N ALA A 75 4.29 8.06 4.81
CA ALA A 75 3.70 6.74 4.68
C ALA A 75 4.65 5.59 5.06
N GLN A 76 5.97 5.78 4.91
CA GLN A 76 6.98 4.80 5.31
C GLN A 76 7.33 4.86 6.80
N ALA A 77 6.98 5.95 7.48
CA ALA A 77 7.23 6.18 8.89
C ALA A 77 6.07 5.75 9.79
N LEU A 78 4.93 5.33 9.21
CA LEU A 78 3.81 4.76 9.95
C LEU A 78 4.23 3.39 10.49
N GLU A 79 4.50 3.33 11.79
CA GLU A 79 4.71 2.07 12.49
C GLU A 79 3.39 1.31 12.63
N VAL A 80 3.43 0.00 12.35
CA VAL A 80 2.28 -0.88 12.53
C VAL A 80 1.99 -0.98 14.03
N ALA A 81 0.97 -0.26 14.49
CA ALA A 81 0.41 -0.45 15.82
C ALA A 81 -0.41 -1.74 15.80
N PHE A 82 0.21 -2.85 16.23
CA PHE A 82 -0.51 -4.10 16.46
C PHE A 82 -1.43 -4.00 17.68
#